data_AF-A0A257Y9R6-F1
#
_entry.id   AF-A0A257Y9R6-F1
#
_cell.length_a   1.000
_cell.length_b   1.000
_cell.length_c   1.000
_cell.angle_alpha   90.00
_cell.angle_beta   90.00
_cell.angle_gamma   90.00
#
_symmetry.space_group_name_H-M   'P 1'
#
loop_
_entity.id
_entity.type
_entity.pdbx_description
1 polymer ?
#
loop_
_entity_poly.entity_id
_entity_poly.type
_entity_poly.pdbx_seq_one_letter_code
_entity_poly.pdbx_strand_id
1 'polypeptide(L)'
;MVEEPPVDKQLDSLEKLDFVARTEGFKDFAHQIALQVASMAPVYVSEEDIPAEELERVRTEAKTSDSLKSKPAEMVEKIVEGQVKKHFADKVLLSQQYIIDDSKTVADFLKEAIAKTGENVVIRRFKRIELGVND
;
A
#
# COMPACT_ATOMS: atom_id res chain seq x y z
N MET A 1 -31.04 3.98 -8.88
CA MET A 1 -31.61 2.66 -8.56
C MET A 1 -30.67 1.65 -9.21
N VAL A 2 -29.70 1.14 -8.46
CA VAL A 2 -28.74 0.16 -8.98
C VAL A 2 -29.44 -1.18 -8.83
N GLU A 3 -29.79 -1.84 -9.95
CA GLU A 3 -30.40 -3.16 -9.86
C GLU A 3 -29.40 -4.13 -9.22
N GLU A 4 -29.77 -4.67 -8.06
CA GLU A 4 -28.98 -5.72 -7.44
C GLU A 4 -28.99 -6.94 -8.38
N PRO A 5 -27.80 -7.52 -8.69
CA PRO A 5 -27.74 -8.65 -9.59
C PRO A 5 -28.49 -9.85 -8.99
N PRO A 6 -29.12 -10.69 -9.83
CA PRO A 6 -29.89 -11.85 -9.37
C PRO A 6 -29.03 -12.78 -8.50
N VAL A 7 -29.64 -13.34 -7.45
CA VAL A 7 -28.98 -14.15 -6.40
C VAL A 7 -28.09 -15.26 -6.97
N ASP A 8 -28.50 -15.90 -8.05
CA ASP A 8 -27.73 -16.96 -8.71
C ASP A 8 -26.38 -16.46 -9.28
N LYS A 9 -26.34 -15.24 -9.84
CA LYS A 9 -25.09 -14.62 -10.30
C LYS A 9 -24.17 -14.21 -9.14
N GLN A 10 -24.75 -13.91 -7.98
CA GLN A 10 -23.97 -13.59 -6.78
C GLN A 10 -23.34 -14.87 -6.20
N LEU A 11 -24.04 -16.00 -6.22
CA LEU A 11 -23.55 -17.28 -5.74
C LEU A 11 -22.38 -17.79 -6.60
N ASP A 12 -22.52 -17.77 -7.93
CA ASP A 12 -21.46 -18.14 -8.89
C ASP A 12 -20.18 -17.30 -8.68
N SER A 13 -20.34 -16.01 -8.37
CA SER A 13 -19.22 -15.12 -8.09
C SER A 13 -18.50 -15.46 -6.78
N LEU A 14 -19.21 -15.90 -5.75
CA LEU A 14 -18.61 -16.27 -4.46
C LEU A 14 -17.86 -17.60 -4.57
N GLU A 15 -18.39 -18.58 -5.29
CA GLU A 15 -17.71 -19.85 -5.55
C GLU A 15 -16.42 -19.65 -6.36
N LYS A 16 -16.46 -18.77 -7.36
CA LYS A 16 -15.27 -18.40 -8.14
C LYS A 16 -14.17 -17.75 -7.29
N LEU A 17 -14.55 -16.86 -6.36
CA LEU A 17 -13.60 -16.22 -5.44
C LEU A 17 -12.99 -17.22 -4.44
N ASP A 18 -13.80 -18.13 -3.88
CA ASP A 18 -13.29 -19.19 -3.00
C ASP A 18 -12.32 -20.13 -3.74
N PHE A 19 -12.60 -20.43 -5.00
CA PHE A 19 -11.69 -21.20 -5.84
C PHE A 19 -10.34 -20.49 -6.01
N VAL A 20 -10.35 -19.21 -6.39
CA VAL A 20 -9.13 -18.40 -6.58
C VAL A 20 -8.31 -18.32 -5.29
N ALA A 21 -8.97 -18.12 -4.15
CA ALA A 21 -8.32 -18.06 -2.83
C ALA A 21 -7.59 -19.36 -2.44
N ARG A 22 -7.99 -20.51 -2.99
CA ARG A 22 -7.38 -21.82 -2.73
C ARG A 22 -6.23 -22.17 -3.67
N THR A 23 -6.07 -21.44 -4.77
CA THR A 23 -4.98 -21.65 -5.72
C THR A 23 -3.61 -21.44 -5.07
N GLU A 24 -2.61 -22.18 -5.52
CA GLU A 24 -1.23 -22.01 -5.05
C GLU A 24 -0.73 -20.59 -5.35
N GLY A 25 -1.03 -20.06 -6.54
CA GLY A 25 -0.62 -18.70 -6.91
C GLY A 25 -1.15 -17.61 -5.98
N PHE A 26 -2.40 -17.71 -5.50
CA PHE A 26 -2.94 -16.75 -4.54
C PHE A 26 -2.32 -16.92 -3.14
N LYS A 27 -2.10 -18.17 -2.71
CA LYS A 27 -1.42 -18.46 -1.43
C LYS A 27 0.00 -17.95 -1.42
N ASP A 28 0.73 -18.13 -2.51
CA ASP A 28 2.09 -17.61 -2.67
C ASP A 28 2.09 -16.09 -2.63
N PHE A 29 1.19 -15.43 -3.37
CA PHE A 29 1.02 -13.98 -3.29
C PHE A 29 0.78 -13.50 -1.85
N ALA A 30 -0.19 -14.10 -1.14
CA ALA A 30 -0.49 -13.73 0.24
C ALA A 30 0.70 -13.96 1.19
N HIS A 31 1.44 -15.05 0.98
CA HIS A 31 2.66 -15.34 1.74
C HIS A 31 3.75 -14.29 1.49
N GLN A 32 3.98 -13.88 0.24
CA GLN A 32 4.97 -12.86 -0.07
C GLN A 32 4.60 -11.48 0.47
N ILE A 33 3.31 -11.12 0.46
CA ILE A 33 2.85 -9.90 1.12
C ILE A 33 3.08 -9.96 2.63
N ALA A 34 2.85 -11.11 3.27
CA ALA A 34 3.14 -11.27 4.69
C ALA A 34 4.65 -11.12 5.00
N LEU A 35 5.52 -11.67 4.15
CA LEU A 35 6.97 -11.53 4.28
C LEU A 35 7.43 -10.08 4.08
N GLN A 36 6.85 -9.38 3.10
CA GLN A 36 7.05 -7.94 2.86
C GLN A 36 6.70 -7.14 4.12
N VAL A 37 5.50 -7.34 4.68
CA VAL A 37 5.05 -6.63 5.87
C VAL A 37 5.95 -6.92 7.07
N ALA A 38 6.33 -8.19 7.27
CA ALA A 38 7.22 -8.57 8.37
C ALA A 38 8.59 -7.86 8.28
N SER A 39 9.15 -7.79 7.07
CA SER A 39 10.49 -7.26 6.81
C SER A 39 10.56 -5.74 6.79
N MET A 40 9.60 -5.07 6.15
CA MET A 40 9.64 -3.63 5.89
C MET A 40 8.82 -2.80 6.89
N ALA A 41 8.05 -3.44 7.77
CA ALA A 41 7.25 -2.79 8.80
C ALA A 41 6.42 -1.57 8.29
N PRO A 42 5.65 -1.70 7.19
CA PRO A 42 4.73 -0.63 6.79
C PRO A 42 3.73 -0.34 7.91
N VAL A 43 3.22 0.88 7.90
CA VAL A 43 2.19 1.37 8.84
C VAL A 43 0.83 1.48 8.14
N TYR A 44 0.84 1.82 6.84
CA TYR A 44 -0.35 2.05 6.03
C TYR A 44 -0.40 1.05 4.88
N VAL A 45 -1.60 0.72 4.39
CA VAL A 45 -1.73 -0.09 3.17
C VAL A 45 -1.46 0.80 1.95
N SER A 46 -2.19 1.90 1.85
CA SER A 46 -2.15 2.87 0.75
C SER A 46 -1.93 4.30 1.27
N GLU A 47 -1.67 5.24 0.36
CA GLU A 47 -1.52 6.66 0.72
C GLU A 47 -2.83 7.27 1.27
N GLU A 48 -3.98 6.70 0.87
CA GLU A 48 -5.30 7.12 1.33
C GLU A 48 -5.54 6.78 2.81
N ASP A 49 -4.81 5.80 3.35
CA ASP A 49 -4.90 5.39 4.76
C ASP A 49 -4.08 6.30 5.69
N ILE A 50 -3.35 7.28 5.16
CA ILE A 50 -2.55 8.22 5.95
C ILE A 50 -3.48 9.26 6.59
N PRO A 51 -3.48 9.42 7.93
CA PRO A 51 -4.23 10.48 8.59
C PRO A 51 -3.81 11.87 8.09
N ALA A 52 -4.79 12.73 7.81
CA ALA A 52 -4.52 14.09 7.32
C ALA A 52 -3.63 14.90 8.28
N GLU A 53 -3.76 14.67 9.58
CA GLU A 53 -2.93 15.27 10.62
C GLU A 53 -1.45 14.87 10.49
N GLU A 54 -1.17 13.61 10.18
CA GLU A 54 0.20 13.10 10.01
C GLU A 54 0.81 13.64 8.71
N LEU A 55 0.01 13.71 7.64
CA LEU A 55 0.44 14.29 6.37
C LEU A 55 0.81 15.78 6.53
N GLU A 56 -0.04 16.57 7.19
CA GLU A 56 0.22 17.99 7.45
C GLU A 56 1.38 18.21 8.43
N ARG A 57 1.56 17.32 9.43
CA ARG A 57 2.70 17.35 10.34
C ARG A 57 4.02 17.20 9.58
N VAL A 58 4.16 16.14 8.79
CA VAL A 58 5.36 15.86 8.00
C VAL A 58 5.60 16.97 6.96
N ARG A 59 4.54 17.48 6.34
CA ARG A 59 4.62 18.61 5.39
C ARG A 59 5.13 19.89 6.05
N THR A 60 4.67 20.19 7.26
CA THR A 60 5.10 21.36 8.02
C THR A 60 6.56 21.21 8.44
N GLU A 61 6.95 20.05 8.96
CA GLU A 61 8.35 19.74 9.30
C GLU A 61 9.27 19.96 8.08
N ALA A 62 8.89 19.42 6.92
CA ALA A 62 9.62 19.62 5.66
C ALA A 62 9.76 21.11 5.28
N LYS A 63 8.69 21.91 5.40
CA LYS A 63 8.69 23.35 5.11
C LYS A 63 9.60 24.16 6.05
N THR A 64 9.75 23.73 7.31
CA THR A 64 10.56 24.44 8.30
C THR A 64 12.07 24.31 8.08
N SER A 65 12.53 23.47 7.13
CA SER A 65 13.94 23.31 6.84
C SER A 65 14.60 24.62 6.40
N ASP A 66 15.66 25.03 7.11
CA ASP A 66 16.43 26.26 6.81
C ASP A 66 16.96 26.31 5.38
N SER A 67 17.19 25.14 4.77
CA SER A 67 17.65 24.97 3.38
C SER A 67 16.67 25.48 2.31
N LEU A 68 15.42 25.77 2.69
CA LEU A 68 14.34 26.19 1.80
C LEU A 68 14.10 27.71 1.81
N LYS A 69 14.58 28.42 2.83
CA LYS A 69 14.30 29.86 3.05
C LYS A 69 14.80 30.77 1.93
N SER A 70 15.82 30.34 1.18
CA SER A 70 16.42 31.10 0.08
C SER A 70 15.89 30.71 -1.31
N LYS A 71 14.97 29.75 -1.40
CA LYS A 71 14.48 29.20 -2.67
C LYS A 71 13.14 29.82 -3.09
N PRO A 72 12.83 29.89 -4.40
CA PRO A 72 11.52 30.32 -4.88
C PRO A 72 10.38 29.44 -4.35
N ALA A 73 9.21 30.03 -4.07
CA ALA A 73 8.07 29.33 -3.47
C ALA A 73 7.65 28.05 -4.22
N GLU A 74 7.61 28.10 -5.56
CA GLU A 74 7.28 26.93 -6.39
C GLU A 74 8.31 25.79 -6.26
N MET A 75 9.59 26.13 -6.08
CA MET A 75 10.65 25.15 -5.86
C MET A 75 10.55 24.56 -4.44
N VAL A 76 10.21 25.39 -3.45
CA VAL A 76 9.98 24.93 -2.07
C VAL A 76 8.84 23.91 -2.03
N GLU A 77 7.72 24.17 -2.70
CA GLU A 77 6.60 23.23 -2.75
C GLU A 77 6.98 21.88 -3.35
N LYS A 78 7.68 21.87 -4.50
CA LYS A 78 8.15 20.62 -5.13
C LYS A 78 9.13 19.84 -4.24
N ILE A 79 10.01 20.54 -3.51
CA ILE A 79 10.94 19.89 -2.58
C ILE A 79 10.19 19.27 -1.40
N VAL A 80 9.26 20.02 -0.81
CA VAL A 80 8.44 19.56 0.32
C VAL A 80 7.63 18.34 -0.10
N GLU A 81 6.99 18.37 -1.27
CA GLU A 81 6.25 17.23 -1.80
C GLU A 81 7.14 15.98 -1.97
N GLY A 82 8.34 16.15 -2.52
CA GLY A 82 9.32 15.06 -2.63
C GLY A 82 9.78 14.51 -1.28
N GLN A 83 9.95 15.36 -0.27
CA GLN A 83 10.29 14.94 1.09
C GLN A 83 9.16 14.19 1.78
N VAL A 84 7.92 14.68 1.64
CA VAL A 84 6.72 13.99 2.14
C VAL A 84 6.59 12.62 1.47
N LYS A 85 6.71 12.56 0.14
CA LYS A 85 6.66 11.29 -0.60
C LYS A 85 7.74 10.31 -0.13
N LYS A 86 8.98 10.79 0.06
CA LYS A 86 10.07 9.96 0.58
C LYS A 86 9.80 9.48 2.02
N HIS A 87 9.21 10.32 2.86
CA HIS A 87 8.87 9.95 4.24
C HIS A 87 7.87 8.78 4.31
N PHE A 88 6.91 8.76 3.39
CA PHE A 88 5.87 7.74 3.36
C PHE A 88 6.19 6.54 2.44
N ALA A 89 7.18 6.64 1.56
CA ALA A 89 7.60 5.57 0.64
C ALA A 89 7.82 4.22 1.34
N ASP A 90 8.48 4.23 2.50
CA ASP A 90 8.74 3.01 3.28
C ASP A 90 7.62 2.71 4.30
N LYS A 91 6.70 3.63 4.54
CA LYS A 91 5.59 3.45 5.51
C LYS A 91 4.31 2.94 4.86
N VAL A 92 4.14 3.13 3.57
CA VAL A 92 2.95 2.73 2.80
C VAL A 92 3.28 1.45 2.05
N LEU A 93 2.63 0.34 2.40
CA LEU A 93 2.90 -0.99 1.83
C LEU A 93 2.90 -0.97 0.30
N LEU A 94 1.88 -0.38 -0.33
CA LEU A 94 1.77 -0.34 -1.78
C LEU A 94 2.86 0.51 -2.47
N SER A 95 3.44 1.48 -1.77
CA SER A 95 4.49 2.37 -2.29
C SER A 95 5.91 1.81 -2.06
N GLN A 96 6.05 0.79 -1.21
CA GLN A 96 7.33 0.13 -0.94
C GLN A 96 7.88 -0.58 -2.18
N GLN A 97 9.20 -0.61 -2.29
CA GLN A 97 9.89 -1.58 -3.15
C GLN A 97 9.62 -3.00 -2.65
N TYR A 98 9.38 -3.91 -3.58
CA TYR A 98 9.11 -5.29 -3.26
C TYR A 98 10.41 -6.03 -2.92
N ILE A 99 10.48 -6.65 -1.73
CA ILE A 99 11.74 -7.18 -1.18
C ILE A 99 12.35 -8.34 -2.00
N ILE A 100 11.56 -9.03 -2.82
CA ILE A 100 12.03 -10.14 -3.65
C ILE A 100 12.51 -9.65 -5.02
N ASP A 101 11.96 -8.54 -5.50
CA ASP A 101 12.24 -7.97 -6.82
C ASP A 101 12.14 -6.46 -6.71
N ASP A 102 13.29 -5.83 -6.47
CA ASP A 102 13.45 -4.39 -6.22
C ASP A 102 13.21 -3.52 -7.46
N SER A 103 13.04 -4.15 -8.63
CA SER A 103 12.68 -3.48 -9.87
C SER A 103 11.23 -2.96 -9.88
N LYS A 104 10.41 -3.39 -8.92
CA LYS A 104 8.99 -3.03 -8.84
C LYS A 104 8.50 -2.74 -7.43
N THR A 105 7.35 -2.10 -7.38
CA THR A 105 6.64 -1.83 -6.12
C THR A 105 5.74 -2.99 -5.73
N VAL A 106 5.31 -3.01 -4.47
CA VAL A 106 4.26 -3.95 -4.02
C VAL A 106 2.94 -3.71 -4.76
N ALA A 107 2.62 -2.46 -5.14
CA ALA A 107 1.46 -2.16 -5.98
C ALA A 107 1.54 -2.84 -7.35
N ASP A 108 2.72 -2.87 -7.98
CA ASP A 108 2.91 -3.52 -9.27
C ASP A 108 2.84 -5.05 -9.14
N PHE A 109 3.41 -5.60 -8.07
CA PHE A 109 3.25 -7.02 -7.75
C PHE A 109 1.78 -7.41 -7.52
N LEU A 110 0.99 -6.56 -6.85
CA LEU A 110 -0.46 -6.75 -6.70
C LEU A 110 -1.17 -6.73 -8.05
N LYS A 111 -0.84 -5.79 -8.95
CA LYS A 111 -1.41 -5.74 -10.32
C LYS A 111 -1.09 -7.00 -11.11
N GLU A 112 0.13 -7.53 -10.99
CA GLU A 112 0.49 -8.81 -11.62
C GLU A 112 -0.37 -9.97 -11.09
N ALA A 113 -0.64 -10.02 -9.79
CA ALA A 113 -1.52 -11.03 -9.19
C ALA A 113 -2.96 -10.91 -9.71
N ILE A 114 -3.49 -9.69 -9.81
CA ILE A 114 -4.81 -9.41 -10.41
C ILE A 114 -4.86 -9.89 -11.86
N ALA A 115 -3.85 -9.55 -12.66
CA ALA A 115 -3.78 -9.95 -14.06
C ALA A 115 -3.71 -11.48 -14.24
N LYS A 116 -2.97 -12.17 -13.36
CA LYS A 116 -2.84 -13.64 -13.39
C LYS A 116 -4.10 -14.37 -12.93
N THR A 117 -4.79 -13.83 -11.93
CA THR A 117 -6.00 -14.45 -11.36
C THR A 117 -7.26 -14.09 -12.14
N GLY A 118 -7.26 -12.97 -12.86
CA GLY A 118 -8.45 -12.43 -13.52
C GLY A 118 -9.50 -11.89 -12.54
N GLU A 119 -9.13 -11.73 -11.27
CA GLU A 119 -9.99 -11.28 -10.19
C GLU A 119 -9.45 -10.02 -9.54
N ASN A 120 -10.35 -9.22 -8.99
CA ASN A 120 -9.96 -8.05 -8.21
C ASN A 120 -9.43 -8.48 -6.83
N VAL A 121 -8.13 -8.29 -6.60
CA VAL A 121 -7.45 -8.59 -5.33
C VAL A 121 -7.18 -7.28 -4.61
N VAL A 122 -7.53 -7.20 -3.33
CA VAL A 122 -7.31 -6.02 -2.49
C VAL A 122 -6.68 -6.43 -1.17
N ILE A 123 -5.60 -5.76 -0.78
CA ILE A 123 -5.04 -5.85 0.56
C ILE A 123 -5.88 -4.97 1.47
N ARG A 124 -6.71 -5.55 2.35
CA ARG A 124 -7.61 -4.74 3.19
C ARG A 124 -6.95 -4.18 4.45
N ARG A 125 -6.11 -4.98 5.10
CA ARG A 125 -5.43 -4.66 6.35
C ARG A 125 -4.31 -5.66 6.60
N PHE A 126 -3.32 -5.26 7.37
CA PHE A 126 -2.33 -6.16 7.94
C PHE A 126 -2.12 -5.83 9.42
N LYS A 127 -1.50 -6.75 10.15
CA LYS A 127 -0.99 -6.50 11.49
C LYS A 127 0.38 -7.16 11.61
N ARG A 128 1.37 -6.37 11.99
CA ARG A 128 2.72 -6.84 12.32
C ARG A 128 2.85 -6.84 13.83
N ILE A 129 3.38 -7.92 14.39
CA ILE A 129 3.64 -8.06 15.83
C ILE A 129 5.12 -8.38 15.98
N GLU A 130 5.82 -7.57 16.76
CA GLU A 130 7.24 -7.73 17.05
C GLU A 130 7.43 -7.88 18.57
N LEU A 131 8.11 -8.93 19.02
CA LEU A 131 8.31 -9.19 20.44
C LEU A 131 9.44 -8.31 20.98
N GLY A 132 9.21 -7.65 22.11
CA GLY A 132 10.22 -6.83 22.79
C GLY A 132 10.29 -5.37 22.33
N VAL A 133 9.43 -4.97 21.38
CA VAL A 133 9.15 -3.57 21.08
C VAL A 133 7.95 -3.17 21.94
N ASN A 134 8.14 -2.21 22.84
CA ASN A 134 7.03 -1.64 23.60
C ASN A 134 6.42 -0.51 22.76
N ASP A 135 5.11 -0.56 22.52
CA ASP A 135 4.32 0.52 21.88
C ASP A 135 4.43 1.84 22.65
#